data_AF-A0A353FFS1-F1
#
_entry.id   AF-A0A353FFS1-F1
#
_cell.length_a   1.000
_cell.length_b   1.000
_cell.length_c   1.000
_cell.angle_alpha   90.00
_cell.angle_beta   90.00
_cell.angle_gamma   90.00
#
_symmetry.space_group_name_H-M   'P 1'
#
loop_
_entity.id
_entity.type
_entity.pdbx_description
1 polymer ?
#
loop_
_entity_poly.entity_id
_entity_poly.type
_entity_poly.pdbx_seq_one_letter_code
_entity_poly.pdbx_strand_id
1 'polypeptide(L)' 'MTLIKSISGIRGTIGGNTGDNLTPLDAVKFAAAYGQWLQSANKDKRLKVVLGRDA' A
#
# COMPACT_ATOMS: atom_id res chain seq x y z
N MET A 1 12.33 10.72 -5.83
CA MET A 1 11.40 11.67 -5.17
C MET A 1 10.99 11.02 -3.87
N THR A 2 11.14 11.71 -2.73
CA THR A 2 10.91 11.15 -1.38
C THR A 2 9.57 10.41 -1.28
N LEU A 3 9.53 9.32 -0.52
CA LEU A 3 8.29 8.59 -0.25
C LEU A 3 7.30 9.49 0.52
N ILE A 4 6.27 9.96 -0.16
CA ILE A 4 5.25 10.84 0.39
C ILE A 4 4.05 10.00 0.84
N LYS A 5 3.70 10.13 2.12
CA LYS A 5 2.47 9.62 2.71
C LYS A 5 1.55 10.81 2.95
N SER A 6 0.54 10.99 2.10
CA SER A 6 -0.25 12.22 2.03
C SER A 6 -1.75 11.91 2.02
N ILE A 7 -2.57 12.96 2.04
CA ILE A 7 -4.03 12.93 1.95
C ILE A 7 -4.54 12.17 0.72
N SER A 8 -3.71 12.02 -0.31
CA SER A 8 -4.02 11.32 -1.56
C SER A 8 -3.11 10.10 -1.77
N GLY A 9 -2.94 9.28 -0.73
CA GLY A 9 -2.25 8.00 -0.81
C GLY A 9 -0.73 8.07 -0.64
N ILE A 10 -0.09 6.96 -0.97
CA ILE A 10 1.36 6.74 -0.83
C ILE A 10 1.99 6.86 -2.22
N ARG A 11 2.91 7.80 -2.39
CA ARG A 11 3.51 8.14 -3.68
C ARG A 11 5.03 8.17 -3.55
N GLY A 12 5.72 7.72 -4.59
CA GLY A 12 7.18 7.75 -4.67
C GLY A 12 7.63 7.30 -6.05
N THR A 13 8.91 7.51 -6.35
CA THR A 13 9.53 6.94 -7.55
C THR A 13 9.59 5.41 -7.39
N ILE A 14 9.31 4.65 -8.46
CA ILE A 14 9.39 3.18 -8.40
C ILE A 14 10.86 2.76 -8.37
N GLY A 15 11.23 1.91 -7.40
CA GLY A 15 12.60 1.40 -7.24
C GLY A 15 13.52 2.34 -6.44
N GLY A 16 14.83 2.06 -6.41
CA GLY A 16 15.80 2.82 -5.61
C GLY A 16 15.84 2.42 -4.13
N ASN A 17 16.32 3.32 -3.26
CA ASN A 17 16.49 3.05 -1.83
C ASN A 17 15.17 3.16 -1.06
N THR A 18 14.99 2.25 -0.10
CA THR A 18 13.85 2.23 0.85
C THR A 18 13.82 3.51 1.68
N GLY A 19 12.61 4.01 1.97
CA GLY A 19 12.39 5.22 2.77
C GLY A 19 12.36 6.51 1.93
N ASP A 20 13.14 6.55 0.86
CA ASP A 20 13.17 7.67 -0.08
C ASP A 20 12.34 7.42 -1.35
N ASN A 21 12.01 6.18 -1.66
CA ASN A 21 11.28 5.81 -2.86
C ASN A 21 10.20 4.77 -2.56
N LEU A 22 9.34 4.51 -3.54
CA LEU A 22 8.37 3.42 -3.46
C LEU A 22 9.02 2.14 -3.96
N THR A 23 9.58 1.36 -3.04
CA THR A 23 10.20 0.07 -3.38
C THR A 23 9.14 -1.05 -3.47
N PRO A 24 9.46 -2.18 -4.12
CA PRO A 24 8.57 -3.34 -4.10
C PRO A 24 8.25 -3.84 -2.68
N LEU A 25 9.21 -3.78 -1.76
CA LEU A 25 9.00 -4.14 -0.35
C LEU A 25 8.07 -3.17 0.36
N ASP A 26 8.15 -1.87 0.05
CA ASP A 26 7.22 -0.88 0.59
C ASP A 26 5.79 -1.14 0.09
N ALA A 27 5.61 -1.47 -1.19
CA ALA A 27 4.30 -1.83 -1.74
C ALA A 27 3.70 -3.04 -1.01
N VAL A 28 4.49 -4.10 -0.78
CA VAL A 28 4.07 -5.27 0.00
C VAL A 28 3.69 -4.88 1.43
N LYS A 29 4.52 -4.07 2.10
CA LYS A 29 4.29 -3.62 3.48
C LYS A 29 2.96 -2.88 3.60
N PHE A 30 2.68 -1.93 2.71
CA PHE A 30 1.46 -1.14 2.76
C PHE A 30 0.22 -1.95 2.39
N ALA A 31 0.31 -2.83 1.38
CA ALA A 31 -0.78 -3.73 1.03
C ALA A 31 -1.12 -4.72 2.16
N ALA A 32 -0.11 -5.30 2.82
CA ALA A 32 -0.30 -6.19 3.96
C ALA A 32 -0.92 -5.46 5.17
N ALA A 33 -0.45 -4.25 5.48
CA ALA A 33 -1.02 -3.42 6.53
C ALA A 33 -2.49 -3.08 6.26
N TYR A 34 -2.85 -2.71 5.03
CA TYR A 34 -4.24 -2.50 4.62
C TYR A 34 -5.08 -3.77 4.79
N GLY A 35 -4.56 -4.93 4.36
CA GLY A 35 -5.26 -6.20 4.51
C GLY A 35 -5.52 -6.59 5.97
N GLN A 36 -4.53 -6.40 6.84
CA GLN A 36 -4.65 -6.64 8.28
C GLN A 36 -5.68 -5.70 8.92
N TRP A 37 -5.61 -4.41 8.60
CA TRP A 37 -6.60 -3.44 9.06
C TRP A 37 -8.02 -3.83 8.61
N LEU A 38 -8.20 -4.18 7.33
CA LEU A 38 -9.49 -4.53 6.76
C LEU A 38 -10.11 -5.77 7.44
N GLN A 39 -9.29 -6.80 7.70
CA GLN A 39 -9.71 -8.00 8.44
C GLN A 39 -10.10 -7.66 9.88
N SER A 40 -9.28 -6.87 10.59
CA SER A 40 -9.57 -6.49 11.98
C SER A 40 -10.87 -5.67 12.13
N ALA A 41 -11.17 -4.83 11.15
CA ALA A 41 -12.37 -4.01 11.12
C ALA A 41 -13.64 -4.78 10.70
N ASN A 42 -13.50 -5.95 10.08
CA ASN A 42 -14.62 -6.74 9.53
C ASN A 42 -14.50 -8.20 9.96
N LYS A 43 -14.80 -8.48 11.22
CA LYS A 43 -14.80 -9.84 11.77
C LYS A 43 -15.83 -10.73 11.06
N ASP A 44 -15.46 -12.00 10.86
CA ASP A 44 -16.32 -13.09 10.34
C ASP A 44 -16.95 -12.83 8.97
N LYS A 45 -16.41 -11.90 8.19
CA LYS A 45 -16.84 -11.62 6.82
C LYS A 45 -15.83 -12.14 5.82
N ARG A 46 -16.34 -12.72 4.72
CA ARG A 46 -15.53 -12.99 3.54
C ARG A 46 -15.29 -11.67 2.80
N LEU A 47 -14.08 -11.16 2.87
CA LEU A 47 -13.68 -9.91 2.24
C LEU A 47 -13.31 -10.12 0.77
N LYS A 48 -13.67 -9.16 -0.08
CA LYS A 48 -13.30 -9.11 -1.50
C LYS A 48 -12.66 -7.74 -1.77
N VAL A 49 -11.44 -7.73 -2.28
CA VAL A 49 -10.70 -6.52 -2.66
C VAL A 49 -10.52 -6.52 -4.16
N VAL A 50 -10.82 -5.41 -4.82
CA VAL A 50 -10.60 -5.21 -6.25
C VAL A 50 -9.39 -4.29 -6.40
N LEU A 51 -8.46 -4.67 -7.27
CA LEU A 51 -7.24 -3.91 -7.56
C LEU A 51 -7.32 -3.34 -8.97
N GLY A 52 -6.76 -2.14 -9.14
CA GLY A 52 -6.59 -1.47 -10.43
C GLY A 52 -5.22 -0.81 -10.51
N ARG A 53 -4.77 -0.53 -11.74
CA ARG A 53 -3.53 0.21 -12.02
C ARG A 53 -3.73 1.11 -13.24
N ASP A 54 -2.88 2.12 -13.35
CA ASP A 54 -2.72 2.89 -14.59
C ASP A 54 -1.96 2.06 -15.65
N ALA A 55 -1.91 2.55 -16.90
CA ALA A 55 -1.33 1.92 -18.08
C ALA A 55 0.10 1.39 -17.90
#